data_AF-A0A090QPH4-F1
#
_entry.id   AF-A0A090QPH4-F1
#
_cell.length_a   1.000
_cell.length_b   1.000
_cell.length_c   1.000
_cell.angle_alpha   90.00
_cell.angle_beta   90.00
_cell.angle_gamma   90.00
#
_symmetry.space_group_name_H-M   'P 1'
#
loop_
_entity.id
_entity.type
_entity.pdbx_description
1 polymer ?
#
loop_
_entity_poly.entity_id
_entity_poly.type
_entity_poly.pdbx_seq_one_letter_code
_entity_poly.pdbx_strand_id
1 'polypeptide(L)'
;MYKNKVSQAVLLGMAMAATAFPSFAANVPDGVKLAEKQELVRGNGTEVESLDPQKVSGVPESNVIRDLLEGLVNQDGDGNLIGGVAKSWESEDNKTWIFHLREDAKWSNGDPVLASDFVYTWRRLADPKTGSPYASYLEMTTMKMPVTSFWVNNLLKSWVWWPLMITH
;
A
#
# COMPACT_ATOMS: atom_id res chain seq x y z
N MET A 1 -30.38 30.15 41.61
CA MET A 1 -30.06 29.00 40.73
C MET A 1 -28.99 29.42 39.73
N TYR A 2 -27.71 29.26 40.08
CA TYR A 2 -26.58 29.60 39.22
C TYR A 2 -25.88 28.29 38.83
N LYS A 3 -26.02 27.88 37.56
CA LYS A 3 -25.43 26.63 37.05
C LYS A 3 -23.91 26.82 36.90
N ASN A 4 -23.14 25.99 37.59
CA ASN A 4 -21.70 26.07 37.71
C ASN A 4 -21.02 25.57 36.42
N LYS A 5 -20.50 26.48 35.59
CA LYS A 5 -19.84 26.18 34.30
C LYS A 5 -18.46 25.51 34.44
N VAL A 6 -17.99 25.28 35.67
CA VAL A 6 -16.67 24.70 35.96
C VAL A 6 -16.61 23.18 35.69
N SER A 7 -17.75 22.48 35.70
CA SER A 7 -17.78 21.03 35.48
C SER A 7 -17.64 20.58 34.03
N GLN A 8 -17.68 21.48 33.04
CA GLN A 8 -17.51 21.13 31.61
C GLN A 8 -16.07 21.30 31.09
N ALA A 9 -15.19 21.97 31.85
CA ALA A 9 -13.84 22.29 31.37
C ALA A 9 -12.79 21.20 31.65
N VAL A 10 -13.12 20.15 32.40
CA VAL A 10 -12.16 19.08 32.75
C VAL A 10 -12.15 17.93 31.72
N LEU A 11 -13.09 17.90 30.78
CA LEU A 11 -13.17 16.83 29.76
C LEU A 11 -12.30 17.06 28.51
N LEU A 12 -11.57 18.17 28.40
CA LEU A 12 -10.74 18.46 27.22
C LEU A 12 -9.25 18.12 27.36
N GLY A 13 -8.80 17.58 28.50
CA GLY A 13 -7.37 17.43 28.81
C GLY A 13 -6.75 16.04 28.60
N MET A 14 -7.50 15.03 28.18
CA MET A 14 -7.01 13.64 28.16
C MET A 14 -7.39 12.90 26.87
N ALA A 15 -6.94 13.44 25.74
CA ALA A 15 -6.98 12.74 24.45
C ALA A 15 -5.64 12.88 23.71
N MET A 16 -4.53 12.67 24.41
CA MET A 16 -3.33 12.09 23.80
C MET A 16 -3.17 10.67 24.33
N ALA A 17 -4.19 9.83 24.08
CA ALA A 17 -3.93 8.40 24.06
C ALA A 17 -3.11 8.16 22.80
N ALA A 18 -1.81 7.95 22.98
CA ALA A 18 -0.94 7.40 21.95
C ALA A 18 -1.69 6.23 21.31
N THR A 19 -2.10 6.40 20.05
CA THR A 19 -2.61 5.30 19.26
C THR A 19 -1.39 4.42 18.96
N ALA A 20 -1.06 3.57 19.93
CA ALA A 20 -0.16 2.45 19.70
C ALA A 20 -0.84 1.59 18.64
N PHE A 21 -0.36 1.73 17.40
CA PHE A 21 -0.77 0.88 16.31
C PHE A 21 -0.56 -0.58 16.74
N PRO A 22 -1.54 -1.48 16.53
CA PRO A 22 -1.22 -2.89 16.57
C PRO A 22 -0.29 -3.15 15.38
N SER A 23 1.03 -3.17 15.62
CA SER A 23 1.93 -3.89 14.73
C SER A 23 1.42 -5.33 14.73
N PHE A 24 1.18 -5.92 13.56
CA PHE A 24 0.90 -7.35 13.48
C PHE A 24 2.09 -8.08 14.12
N ALA A 25 1.88 -8.59 15.34
CA ALA A 25 2.87 -9.36 16.04
C ALA A 25 3.09 -10.65 15.23
N ALA A 26 4.35 -11.10 15.13
CA ALA A 26 4.63 -12.42 14.60
C ALA A 26 3.80 -13.45 15.37
N ASN A 27 3.25 -14.46 14.67
CA ASN A 27 2.62 -15.59 15.34
C ASN A 27 3.72 -16.43 15.99
N VAL A 28 4.00 -16.16 17.26
CA VAL A 28 5.05 -16.84 18.03
C VAL A 28 4.46 -18.14 18.58
N PRO A 29 5.04 -19.32 18.26
CA PRO A 29 4.55 -20.58 18.81
C PRO A 29 4.46 -20.56 20.33
N ASP A 30 3.46 -21.23 20.88
CA ASP A 30 3.24 -21.31 22.32
C ASP A 30 4.51 -21.79 23.05
N GLY A 31 4.88 -21.07 24.11
CA GLY A 31 6.05 -21.39 24.94
C GLY A 31 7.39 -20.83 24.45
N VAL A 32 7.44 -20.15 23.29
CA VAL A 32 8.66 -19.46 22.86
C VAL A 32 8.85 -18.17 23.67
N LYS A 33 9.93 -18.10 24.45
CA LYS A 33 10.34 -16.88 25.15
C LYS A 33 11.07 -15.95 24.18
N LEU A 34 10.47 -14.79 23.90
CA LEU A 34 11.11 -13.75 23.09
C LEU A 34 12.32 -13.14 23.81
N ALA A 35 13.33 -12.76 23.03
CA ALA A 35 14.47 -12.01 23.54
C ALA A 35 14.04 -10.63 24.08
N GLU A 36 14.75 -10.13 25.11
CA GLU A 36 14.48 -8.80 25.67
C GLU A 36 14.77 -7.68 24.65
N LYS A 37 15.73 -7.91 23.75
CA LYS A 37 16.11 -6.97 22.68
C LYS A 37 15.80 -7.57 21.31
N GLN A 38 14.97 -6.88 20.53
CA GLN A 38 14.59 -7.28 19.17
C GLN A 38 15.44 -6.51 18.15
N GLU A 39 16.66 -6.98 17.91
CA GLU A 39 17.57 -6.40 16.92
C GLU A 39 18.03 -7.46 15.93
N LEU A 40 18.13 -7.05 14.66
CA LEU A 40 18.58 -7.91 13.57
C LEU A 40 19.70 -7.22 12.80
N VAL A 41 20.80 -7.96 12.57
CA VAL A 41 21.86 -7.56 11.64
C VAL A 41 21.77 -8.48 10.43
N ARG A 42 21.46 -7.91 9.26
CA ARG A 42 21.30 -8.64 8.00
C ARG A 42 22.40 -8.21 7.02
N GLY A 43 23.19 -9.16 6.54
CA GLY A 43 24.09 -8.92 5.40
C GLY A 43 23.27 -8.71 4.12
N ASN A 44 23.52 -7.62 3.39
CA ASN A 44 22.73 -7.25 2.20
C ASN A 44 23.48 -7.41 0.86
N GLY A 45 24.66 -8.05 0.89
CA GLY A 45 25.51 -8.20 -0.30
C GLY A 45 26.32 -6.94 -0.57
N THR A 46 25.81 -6.05 -1.43
CA THR A 46 26.48 -4.82 -1.85
C THR A 46 25.79 -3.58 -1.31
N GLU A 47 26.44 -2.42 -1.48
CA GLU A 47 25.81 -1.12 -1.28
C GLU A 47 24.62 -0.94 -2.24
N VAL A 48 23.60 -0.21 -1.79
CA VAL A 48 22.39 0.06 -2.58
C VAL A 48 22.61 1.27 -3.50
N GLU A 49 22.12 1.18 -4.75
CA GLU A 49 22.24 2.30 -5.70
C GLU A 49 21.36 3.50 -5.33
N SER A 50 20.16 3.22 -4.80
CA SER A 50 19.17 4.21 -4.37
C SER A 50 18.13 3.55 -3.47
N LEU A 51 17.35 4.38 -2.76
CA LEU A 51 16.15 3.94 -2.03
C LEU A 51 14.86 4.35 -2.74
N ASP A 52 14.94 5.01 -3.89
CA ASP A 52 13.78 5.29 -4.75
C ASP A 52 13.40 4.02 -5.52
N PRO A 53 12.21 3.43 -5.27
CA PRO A 53 11.80 2.17 -5.88
C PRO A 53 11.68 2.22 -7.41
N GLN A 54 11.67 3.41 -8.01
CA GLN A 54 11.58 3.59 -9.46
C GLN A 54 12.94 3.92 -10.10
N LYS A 55 14.04 3.76 -9.36
CA LYS A 55 15.40 4.03 -9.82
C LYS A 55 16.36 2.84 -9.64
N VAL A 56 15.84 1.69 -9.23
CA VAL A 56 16.63 0.52 -8.86
C VAL A 56 16.11 -0.73 -9.54
N SER A 57 16.99 -1.72 -9.72
CA SER A 57 16.62 -3.04 -10.28
C SER A 57 17.26 -4.23 -9.58
N GLY A 58 18.03 -4.01 -8.53
CA GLY A 58 18.75 -5.08 -7.83
C GLY A 58 18.00 -5.67 -6.64
N VAL A 59 18.49 -6.84 -6.22
CA VAL A 59 18.04 -7.53 -5.00
C VAL A 59 18.45 -6.77 -3.73
N PRO A 60 19.67 -6.21 -3.61
CA PRO A 60 20.07 -5.44 -2.41
C PRO A 60 19.11 -4.28 -2.11
N GLU A 61 18.70 -3.53 -3.12
CA GLU A 61 17.76 -2.42 -2.98
C GLU A 61 16.38 -2.94 -2.62
N SER A 62 15.91 -4.00 -3.29
CA SER A 62 14.61 -4.62 -3.03
C SER A 62 14.47 -5.09 -1.58
N ASN A 63 15.53 -5.64 -0.99
CA ASN A 63 15.52 -6.09 0.41
C ASN A 63 15.28 -4.93 1.38
N VAL A 64 15.91 -3.77 1.15
CA VAL A 64 15.75 -2.60 2.01
C VAL A 64 14.41 -1.91 1.74
N ILE A 65 14.03 -1.77 0.47
CA ILE A 65 12.79 -1.10 0.08
C ILE A 65 11.55 -1.84 0.60
N ARG A 66 11.57 -3.18 0.66
CA ARG A 66 10.46 -3.97 1.24
C ARG A 66 10.25 -3.72 2.73
N ASP A 67 11.29 -3.27 3.44
CA ASP A 67 11.17 -2.89 4.85
C ASP A 67 10.70 -1.42 5.01
N LEU A 68 10.88 -0.59 3.98
CA LEU A 68 10.55 0.85 3.99
C LEU A 68 9.18 1.18 3.40
N LEU A 69 8.75 0.44 2.36
CA LEU A 69 7.58 0.73 1.56
C LEU A 69 6.73 -0.54 1.39
N GLU A 70 5.42 -0.36 1.41
CA GLU A 70 4.45 -1.45 1.27
C GLU A 70 3.61 -1.26 0.00
N GLY A 71 3.43 -2.33 -0.78
CA GLY A 71 2.59 -2.34 -1.97
C GLY A 71 1.10 -2.61 -1.65
N LEU A 72 0.29 -2.76 -2.70
CA LEU A 72 -1.11 -3.16 -2.53
C LEU A 72 -1.23 -4.56 -1.91
N VAL A 73 -0.37 -5.47 -2.33
CA VAL A 73 -0.31 -6.87 -1.88
C VAL A 73 1.12 -7.23 -1.49
N ASN A 74 1.25 -8.24 -0.63
CA ASN A 74 2.50 -8.79 -0.13
C ASN A 74 2.56 -10.30 -0.32
N GLN A 75 3.66 -10.91 0.13
CA GLN A 75 3.83 -12.36 0.19
C GLN A 75 4.11 -12.79 1.63
N ASP A 76 3.51 -13.89 2.07
CA ASP A 76 3.84 -14.51 3.36
C ASP A 76 5.15 -15.32 3.30
N GLY A 77 5.51 -15.97 4.41
CA GLY A 77 6.73 -16.78 4.51
C GLY A 77 6.76 -17.99 3.57
N ASP A 78 5.61 -18.42 3.06
CA ASP A 78 5.46 -19.52 2.11
C ASP A 78 5.35 -19.02 0.66
N GLY A 79 5.35 -17.69 0.45
CA GLY A 79 5.22 -17.04 -0.84
C GLY A 79 3.78 -16.84 -1.31
N ASN A 80 2.77 -17.14 -0.47
CA ASN A 80 1.38 -16.90 -0.83
C ASN A 80 1.08 -15.40 -0.85
N LEU A 81 0.23 -14.98 -1.78
CA LEU A 81 -0.23 -13.58 -1.84
C LEU A 81 -1.14 -13.26 -0.64
N ILE A 82 -0.79 -12.20 0.06
CA ILE A 82 -1.55 -11.63 1.18
C ILE A 82 -1.78 -10.14 0.96
N GLY A 83 -2.69 -9.54 1.73
CA GLY A 83 -2.91 -8.08 1.68
C GLY A 83 -1.71 -7.29 2.21
N GLY A 84 -1.41 -6.17 1.56
CA GLY A 84 -0.51 -5.13 2.07
C GLY A 84 -1.35 -3.91 2.45
N VAL A 85 -1.28 -2.85 1.65
CA VAL A 85 -2.19 -1.70 1.79
C VAL A 85 -3.63 -2.05 1.38
N ALA A 86 -3.83 -3.00 0.46
CA ALA A 86 -5.16 -3.49 0.13
C ALA A 86 -5.60 -4.59 1.11
N LYS A 87 -6.78 -4.41 1.74
CA LYS A 87 -7.41 -5.40 2.62
C LYS A 87 -8.14 -6.50 1.84
N SER A 88 -8.60 -6.17 0.64
CA SER A 88 -9.24 -7.10 -0.30
C SER A 88 -9.13 -6.55 -1.71
N TRP A 89 -9.28 -7.44 -2.69
CA TRP A 89 -9.33 -7.08 -4.09
C TRP A 89 -10.22 -8.05 -4.87
N GLU A 90 -10.85 -7.56 -5.92
CA GLU A 90 -11.77 -8.33 -6.73
C GLU A 90 -11.65 -7.97 -8.22
N SER A 91 -12.03 -8.92 -9.07
CA SER A 91 -12.10 -8.75 -10.51
C SER A 91 -13.16 -9.68 -11.09
N GLU A 92 -13.99 -9.15 -12.00
CA GLU A 92 -14.99 -9.94 -12.72
C GLU A 92 -14.44 -10.52 -14.04
N ASP A 93 -13.45 -9.85 -14.63
CA ASP A 93 -12.95 -10.13 -15.99
C ASP A 93 -11.44 -10.40 -16.06
N ASN A 94 -10.75 -10.42 -14.91
CA ASN A 94 -9.29 -10.50 -14.76
C ASN A 94 -8.52 -9.39 -15.49
N LYS A 95 -9.19 -8.33 -15.94
CA LYS A 95 -8.61 -7.18 -16.65
C LYS A 95 -8.75 -5.91 -15.82
N THR A 96 -9.85 -5.80 -15.09
CA THR A 96 -10.17 -4.70 -14.19
C THR A 96 -10.12 -5.21 -12.76
N TRP A 97 -9.18 -4.69 -11.99
CA TRP A 97 -9.01 -5.04 -10.58
C TRP A 97 -9.43 -3.86 -9.70
N ILE A 98 -10.28 -4.13 -8.72
CA ILE A 98 -10.67 -3.17 -7.69
C ILE A 98 -9.94 -3.55 -6.41
N PHE A 99 -9.16 -2.62 -5.86
CA PHE A 99 -8.46 -2.80 -4.58
C PHE A 99 -9.14 -1.96 -3.51
N HIS A 100 -9.51 -2.59 -2.41
CA HIS A 100 -10.04 -1.91 -1.23
C HIS A 100 -8.91 -1.66 -0.25
N LEU A 101 -8.58 -0.40 0.00
CA LEU A 101 -7.49 -0.05 0.91
C LEU A 101 -7.92 -0.19 2.37
N ARG A 102 -6.96 -0.50 3.25
CA ARG A 102 -7.17 -0.44 4.71
C ARG A 102 -7.22 1.02 5.17
N GLU A 103 -8.15 1.33 6.07
CA GLU A 103 -8.39 2.71 6.54
C GLU A 103 -7.29 3.21 7.48
N ASP A 104 -6.48 2.29 8.02
CA ASP A 104 -5.40 2.57 8.94
C ASP A 104 -4.02 2.69 8.26
N ALA A 105 -3.95 2.56 6.93
CA ALA A 105 -2.71 2.72 6.19
C ALA A 105 -2.23 4.17 6.28
N LYS A 106 -1.00 4.34 6.75
CA LYS A 106 -0.38 5.65 6.96
C LYS A 106 1.07 5.64 6.52
N TRP A 107 1.51 6.77 6.01
CA TRP A 107 2.91 7.09 5.85
C TRP A 107 3.58 7.27 7.23
N SER A 108 4.90 7.15 7.26
CA SER A 108 5.68 7.29 8.50
C SER A 108 5.57 8.67 9.16
N ASN A 109 5.16 9.69 8.39
CA ASN A 109 4.86 11.03 8.89
C ASN A 109 3.45 11.16 9.51
N GLY A 110 2.63 10.10 9.45
CA GLY A 110 1.28 10.05 10.00
C GLY A 110 0.16 10.33 8.99
N ASP A 111 0.47 10.79 7.78
CA ASP A 111 -0.54 11.06 6.75
C ASP A 111 -1.19 9.76 6.26
N PRO A 112 -2.50 9.76 5.94
CA PRO A 112 -3.15 8.57 5.39
C PRO A 112 -2.59 8.21 4.01
N VAL A 113 -2.45 6.92 3.74
CA VAL A 113 -2.14 6.42 2.39
C VAL A 113 -3.43 6.40 1.57
N LEU A 114 -3.41 7.05 0.42
CA LEU A 114 -4.59 7.22 -0.43
C LEU A 114 -4.43 6.47 -1.76
N ALA A 115 -5.56 6.13 -2.40
CA ALA A 115 -5.54 5.57 -3.75
C ALA A 115 -4.83 6.50 -4.77
N SER A 116 -4.89 7.81 -4.55
CA SER A 116 -4.16 8.81 -5.36
C SER A 116 -2.65 8.65 -5.30
N ASP A 117 -2.10 8.13 -4.20
CA ASP A 117 -0.65 7.93 -4.04
C ASP A 117 -0.16 6.81 -4.96
N PHE A 118 -0.96 5.75 -5.09
CA PHE A 118 -0.71 4.67 -6.05
C PHE A 118 -0.84 5.15 -7.49
N VAL A 119 -1.90 5.92 -7.80
CA VAL A 119 -2.09 6.51 -9.14
C VAL A 119 -0.91 7.40 -9.52
N TYR A 120 -0.46 8.27 -8.60
CA TYR A 120 0.74 9.09 -8.81
C TYR A 120 1.98 8.22 -9.03
N THR A 121 2.20 7.23 -8.17
CA THR A 121 3.38 6.36 -8.22
C THR A 121 3.46 5.61 -9.54
N TRP A 122 2.39 4.98 -10.00
CA TRP A 122 2.39 4.25 -11.27
C TRP A 122 2.51 5.19 -12.48
N ARG A 123 1.92 6.38 -12.44
CA ARG A 123 2.16 7.40 -13.48
C ARG A 123 3.61 7.83 -13.55
N ARG A 124 4.24 8.06 -12.40
CA ARG A 124 5.66 8.39 -12.32
C ARG A 124 6.52 7.25 -12.86
N LEU A 125 6.18 6.00 -12.55
CA LEU A 125 6.88 4.83 -13.08
C LEU A 125 6.81 4.76 -14.61
N ALA A 126 5.66 5.08 -15.20
CA ALA A 126 5.44 5.10 -16.65
C ALA A 126 6.03 6.34 -17.35
N ASP A 127 6.31 7.44 -16.64
CA ASP A 127 6.87 8.65 -17.24
C ASP A 127 8.31 8.38 -17.73
N PRO A 128 8.61 8.53 -19.03
CA PRO A 128 9.96 8.34 -19.57
C PRO A 128 11.01 9.25 -18.90
N LYS A 129 10.59 10.41 -18.35
CA LYS A 129 11.50 11.31 -17.62
C LYS A 129 11.98 10.72 -16.31
N THR A 130 11.22 9.80 -15.72
CA THR A 130 11.67 9.03 -14.56
C THR A 130 12.80 8.10 -14.94
N GLY A 131 12.88 7.63 -16.19
CA GLY A 131 13.95 6.73 -16.64
C GLY A 131 14.07 5.48 -15.77
N SER A 132 12.93 4.93 -15.33
CA SER A 132 12.89 3.76 -14.46
C SER A 132 13.33 2.51 -15.23
N PRO A 133 14.23 1.67 -14.67
CA PRO A 133 14.58 0.38 -15.28
C PRO A 133 13.37 -0.58 -15.35
N TYR A 134 12.34 -0.35 -14.54
CA TYR A 134 11.11 -1.14 -14.49
C TYR A 134 9.91 -0.46 -15.16
N ALA A 135 10.10 0.53 -16.03
CA ALA A 135 8.97 1.14 -16.76
C ALA A 135 8.16 0.10 -17.56
N SER A 136 8.83 -0.90 -18.13
CA SER A 136 8.21 -2.00 -18.91
C SER A 136 7.26 -2.88 -18.11
N TYR A 137 7.36 -2.93 -16.77
CA TYR A 137 6.46 -3.70 -15.92
C TYR A 137 5.01 -3.25 -16.06
N LEU A 138 4.76 -1.96 -16.30
CA LEU A 138 3.42 -1.43 -16.52
C LEU A 138 2.89 -1.75 -17.92
N GLU A 139 3.76 -1.74 -18.93
CA GLU A 139 3.40 -2.06 -20.32
C GLU A 139 2.82 -3.48 -20.45
N MET A 140 3.32 -4.42 -19.65
CA MET A 140 2.83 -5.81 -19.63
C MET A 140 1.43 -5.96 -19.03
N THR A 141 0.90 -4.97 -18.29
CA THR A 141 -0.31 -5.13 -17.46
C THR A 141 -1.58 -4.50 -18.04
N THR A 142 -1.51 -3.78 -19.17
CA THR A 142 -2.65 -3.01 -19.74
C THR A 142 -3.45 -2.18 -18.71
N MET A 143 -2.78 -1.73 -17.65
CA MET A 143 -3.41 -1.10 -16.49
C MET A 143 -3.98 0.28 -16.86
N LYS A 144 -5.30 0.45 -16.75
CA LYS A 144 -5.97 1.75 -16.87
C LYS A 144 -6.10 2.36 -15.48
N MET A 145 -5.54 3.56 -15.28
CA MET A 145 -5.58 4.30 -14.01
C MET A 145 -6.49 5.53 -14.09
N PRO A 146 -7.83 5.36 -14.08
CA PRO A 146 -8.73 6.51 -13.96
C PRO A 146 -8.59 7.12 -12.56
N VAL A 147 -8.38 8.44 -12.47
CA VAL A 147 -8.46 9.19 -11.18
C VAL A 147 -9.91 9.29 -10.70
N THR A 148 -10.89 8.86 -11.50
CA THR A 148 -12.28 9.33 -11.44
C THR A 148 -13.34 8.26 -11.23
N SER A 149 -13.00 7.02 -10.87
CA SER A 149 -14.02 6.02 -10.51
C SER A 149 -14.24 5.96 -8.99
N PHE A 150 -14.62 7.10 -8.43
CA PHE A 150 -15.43 7.16 -7.21
C PHE A 150 -16.85 7.50 -7.67
N TRP A 151 -17.72 6.50 -7.80
CA TRP A 151 -19.14 6.73 -8.06
C TRP A 151 -19.97 6.14 -6.94
N VAL A 152 -20.40 7.04 -6.05
CA VAL A 152 -21.66 6.91 -5.31
C VAL A 152 -22.78 6.93 -6.36
N ASN A 153 -23.58 5.87 -6.40
CA ASN A 153 -24.88 5.69 -7.06
C ASN A 153 -25.24 6.52 -8.32
N ASN A 154 -25.60 5.74 -9.35
CA ASN A 154 -26.68 5.95 -10.34
C ASN A 154 -26.31 6.42 -11.77
N LEU A 155 -26.79 5.60 -12.72
CA LEU A 155 -27.05 5.85 -14.15
C LEU A 155 -25.89 5.72 -15.17
N LEU A 156 -25.93 4.58 -15.85
CA LEU A 156 -25.81 4.34 -17.31
C LEU A 156 -24.91 5.29 -18.14
N LYS A 157 -23.94 4.71 -18.85
CA LYS A 157 -24.03 4.53 -20.32
C LYS A 157 -22.85 3.73 -20.87
N SER A 158 -23.20 2.62 -21.50
CA SER A 158 -22.44 1.81 -22.44
C SER A 158 -21.77 2.61 -23.55
N TRP A 159 -20.57 2.20 -23.98
CA TRP A 159 -20.13 2.33 -25.37
C TRP A 159 -19.38 1.07 -25.82
N VAL A 160 -20.00 0.40 -26.78
CA VAL A 160 -19.48 -0.69 -27.63
C VAL A 160 -18.77 -0.06 -28.82
N TRP A 161 -17.61 -0.57 -29.23
CA TRP A 161 -17.25 -0.78 -30.64
C TRP A 161 -16.28 -1.98 -30.80
N TRP A 162 -16.43 -2.66 -31.93
CA TRP A 162 -16.25 -4.10 -32.27
C TRP A 162 -14.82 -4.39 -32.87
N PRO A 163 -14.49 -5.53 -33.55
CA PRO A 163 -13.66 -6.64 -33.04
C PRO A 163 -12.63 -7.21 -34.07
N LEU A 164 -12.19 -8.47 -33.84
CA LEU A 164 -11.38 -9.39 -34.67
C LEU A 164 -9.86 -9.13 -34.60
N MET A 165 -8.99 -10.11 -34.28
CA MET A 165 -9.03 -11.54 -34.60
C MET A 165 -8.56 -12.44 -33.44
N ILE A 166 -9.33 -13.52 -33.21
CA ILE A 166 -8.86 -14.87 -32.89
C ILE A 166 -8.35 -15.43 -34.24
N THR A 167 -7.24 -16.13 -34.45
CA THR A 167 -6.67 -17.37 -33.88
C THR A 167 -5.25 -17.57 -34.44
N HIS A 168 -4.27 -17.90 -33.61
CA HIS A 168 -3.38 -19.07 -33.64
C HIS A 168 -2.20 -18.86 -32.69
#